data_AF-A0A3D1YZA7-F1
#
_entry.id   AF-A0A3D1YZA7-F1
#
_cell.length_a   1.000
_cell.length_b   1.000
_cell.length_c   1.000
_cell.angle_alpha   90.00
_cell.angle_beta   90.00
_cell.angle_gamma   90.00
#
_symmetry.space_group_name_H-M   'P 1'
#
loop_
_entity.id
_entity.type
_entity.pdbx_description
1 polymer ?
#
loop_
_entity_poly.entity_id
_entity_poly.type
_entity_poly.pdbx_seq_one_letter_code
_entity_poly.pdbx_strand_id
1 'polypeptide(L)'
;MSEVQDKTDSSYITKEEIWAFEEQAEKLCEELSGKYRPLFVEHDYDLMLEVFRIDFNLSTKKGIIKEMSRDAVLELGYYSAIDISILDSSGAIVDVDRRELKRNITLWGCYKRFFKVRHIMNTSTKQELHALIESTINGYAATLEFALNV
;
A
#
# COMPACT_ATOMS: atom_id res chain seq x y z
N MET A 1 7.09 -2.51 14.92
CA MET A 1 5.62 -2.41 14.88
C MET A 1 5.32 -1.06 14.26
N SER A 2 4.71 -1.01 13.06
CA SER A 2 4.30 0.27 12.48
C SER A 2 3.09 0.82 13.23
N GLU A 3 3.21 2.01 13.81
CA GLU A 3 2.09 2.69 14.44
C GLU A 3 1.38 3.55 13.39
N VAL A 4 0.24 3.05 12.90
CA VAL A 4 -0.69 3.90 12.15
C VAL A 4 -1.40 4.80 13.16
N GLN A 5 -1.20 6.10 13.06
CA GLN A 5 -1.80 7.08 13.96
C GLN A 5 -3.07 7.68 13.33
N ASP A 6 -4.21 7.58 14.04
CA ASP A 6 -5.47 8.25 13.68
C ASP A 6 -5.58 9.57 14.46
N LYS A 7 -5.40 10.70 13.78
CA LYS A 7 -5.39 12.04 14.38
C LYS A 7 -6.60 12.85 13.90
N THR A 8 -7.13 13.68 14.82
CA THR A 8 -8.25 14.58 14.54
C THR A 8 -7.83 15.99 14.12
N ASP A 9 -6.53 16.31 14.16
CA ASP A 9 -6.02 17.64 13.80
C ASP A 9 -4.83 17.49 12.83
N SER A 10 -4.90 18.16 11.68
CA SER A 10 -3.87 18.18 10.62
C SER A 10 -2.83 19.27 10.82
N SER A 11 -2.93 20.07 11.88
CA SER A 11 -2.15 21.30 12.09
C SER A 11 -0.62 21.13 12.16
N TYR A 12 -0.10 19.92 11.94
CA TYR A 12 1.32 19.59 12.08
C TYR A 12 1.96 18.90 10.85
N ILE A 13 1.21 18.58 9.79
CA ILE A 13 1.75 17.88 8.62
C ILE A 13 1.46 18.66 7.34
N THR A 14 2.50 18.97 6.58
CA THR A 14 2.38 19.70 5.31
C THR A 14 2.20 18.75 4.12
N LYS A 15 1.74 19.28 2.98
CA LYS A 15 1.64 18.48 1.75
C LYS A 15 3.00 17.89 1.36
N GLU A 16 4.05 18.70 1.51
CA GLU A 16 5.43 18.37 1.15
C GLU A 16 5.97 17.19 1.98
N GLU A 17 5.60 17.08 3.25
CA GLU A 17 6.00 15.96 4.10
C GLU A 17 5.33 14.64 3.66
N ILE A 18 4.03 14.69 3.35
CA ILE A 18 3.30 13.50 2.86
C ILE A 18 3.83 13.07 1.49
N TRP A 19 4.09 14.03 0.63
CA TRP A 19 4.72 13.87 -0.67
C TRP A 19 6.09 13.23 -0.58
N ALA A 20 6.97 13.74 0.29
CA ALA A 20 8.28 13.16 0.51
C ALA A 20 8.20 11.72 1.05
N PHE A 21 7.16 11.41 1.84
CA PHE A 21 6.92 10.06 2.33
C PHE A 21 6.40 9.12 1.22
N GLU A 22 5.47 9.58 0.38
CA GLU A 22 5.00 8.82 -0.79
C GLU A 22 6.13 8.55 -1.78
N GLU A 23 7.00 9.52 -2.06
CA GLU A 23 8.18 9.31 -2.93
C GLU A 23 9.17 8.29 -2.35
N GLN A 24 9.35 8.28 -1.03
CA GLN A 24 10.17 7.27 -0.37
C GLN A 24 9.55 5.88 -0.50
N ALA A 25 8.22 5.77 -0.38
CA ALA A 25 7.49 4.53 -0.60
C ALA A 25 7.56 4.08 -2.07
N GLU A 26 7.43 4.98 -3.04
CA GLU A 26 7.56 4.68 -4.48
C GLU A 26 8.94 4.11 -4.80
N LYS A 27 10.02 4.76 -4.36
CA LYS A 27 11.40 4.26 -4.54
C LYS A 27 11.61 2.89 -3.89
N LEU A 28 11.00 2.67 -2.74
CA LEU A 28 11.07 1.39 -2.04
C LEU A 28 10.31 0.30 -2.80
N CYS A 29 9.16 0.63 -3.41
CA CYS A 29 8.42 -0.28 -4.27
C CYS A 29 9.24 -0.68 -5.50
N GLU A 30 9.91 0.28 -6.16
CA GLU A 30 10.80 0.01 -7.30
C GLU A 30 11.96 -0.92 -6.90
N GLU A 31 12.64 -0.61 -5.78
CA GLU A 31 13.76 -1.39 -5.25
C GLU A 31 13.35 -2.84 -4.96
N LEU A 32 12.26 -3.03 -4.21
CA LEU A 32 11.80 -4.36 -3.81
C LEU A 32 11.16 -5.12 -4.96
N SER A 33 10.46 -4.45 -5.88
CA SER A 33 9.95 -5.09 -7.09
C SER A 33 11.11 -5.62 -7.96
N GLY A 34 12.16 -4.82 -8.17
CA GLY A 34 13.36 -5.25 -8.90
C GLY A 34 14.06 -6.46 -8.26
N LYS A 35 14.06 -6.53 -6.91
CA LYS A 35 14.63 -7.65 -6.16
C LYS A 35 13.77 -8.93 -6.22
N TYR A 36 12.46 -8.80 -6.01
CA TYR A 36 11.59 -9.96 -5.74
C TYR A 36 10.77 -10.43 -6.94
N ARG A 37 10.38 -9.52 -7.84
CA ARG A 37 9.54 -9.86 -9.00
C ARG A 37 10.10 -11.01 -9.86
N PRO A 38 11.43 -11.09 -10.15
CA PRO A 38 11.97 -12.21 -10.93
C PRO A 38 11.64 -13.59 -10.32
N LEU A 39 11.64 -13.69 -8.98
CA LEU A 39 11.35 -14.95 -8.29
C LEU A 39 9.89 -15.39 -8.48
N PHE A 40 8.94 -14.46 -8.48
CA PHE A 40 7.53 -14.79 -8.74
C PHE A 40 7.31 -15.17 -10.20
N VAL A 41 7.96 -14.46 -11.13
CA VAL A 41 7.85 -14.72 -12.58
C VAL A 41 8.40 -16.09 -12.97
N GLU A 42 9.46 -16.57 -12.31
CA GLU A 42 9.97 -17.94 -12.50
C GLU A 42 8.95 -19.05 -12.16
N HIS A 43 7.91 -18.70 -11.40
CA HIS A 43 6.85 -19.60 -10.97
C HIS A 43 5.46 -19.26 -11.56
N ASP A 44 5.41 -18.55 -12.69
CA ASP A 44 4.17 -18.17 -13.40
C ASP A 44 3.25 -17.19 -12.62
N TYR A 45 3.82 -16.40 -11.71
CA TYR A 45 3.14 -15.31 -11.00
C TYR A 45 3.77 -13.95 -11.30
N ASP A 46 3.06 -12.87 -10.99
CA ASP A 46 3.63 -11.52 -10.95
C ASP A 46 3.50 -10.90 -9.57
N LEU A 47 4.51 -10.12 -9.15
CA LEU A 47 4.46 -9.30 -7.95
C LEU A 47 4.11 -7.87 -8.36
N MET A 48 2.90 -7.44 -8.01
CA MET A 48 2.49 -6.04 -8.11
C MET A 48 2.83 -5.33 -6.80
N LEU A 49 3.69 -4.31 -6.91
CA LEU A 49 4.12 -3.49 -5.79
C LEU A 49 4.14 -2.02 -6.23
N GLU A 50 3.17 -1.24 -5.78
CA GLU A 50 3.01 0.16 -6.22
C GLU A 50 2.34 1.04 -5.18
N VAL A 51 2.59 2.35 -5.25
CA VAL A 51 1.83 3.34 -4.48
C VAL A 51 0.62 3.78 -5.29
N PHE A 52 -0.57 3.57 -4.75
CA PHE A 52 -1.82 4.00 -5.36
C PHE A 52 -2.50 5.08 -4.53
N ARG A 53 -3.39 5.84 -5.18
CA ARG A 53 -4.11 6.98 -4.60
C ARG A 53 -5.56 6.95 -5.05
N ILE A 54 -6.50 6.92 -4.11
CA ILE A 54 -7.93 6.81 -4.41
C ILE A 54 -8.78 7.71 -3.52
N ASP A 55 -10.00 7.96 -3.98
CA ASP A 55 -11.07 8.50 -3.15
C ASP A 55 -11.68 7.36 -2.31
N PHE A 56 -11.22 7.24 -1.07
CA PHE A 56 -11.69 6.25 -0.10
C PHE A 56 -13.18 6.40 0.23
N ASN A 57 -13.74 7.61 0.20
CA ASN A 57 -15.16 7.79 0.46
C ASN A 57 -16.02 7.21 -0.66
N LEU A 58 -15.61 7.39 -1.92
CA LEU A 58 -16.31 6.79 -3.06
C LEU A 58 -16.13 5.26 -3.09
N SER A 59 -14.92 4.79 -2.80
CA SER A 59 -14.63 3.36 -2.73
C SER A 59 -15.50 2.66 -1.68
N THR A 60 -15.49 3.15 -0.44
CA THR A 60 -16.20 2.49 0.67
C THR A 60 -17.72 2.66 0.65
N LYS A 61 -18.25 3.79 0.16
CA LYS A 61 -19.69 4.07 0.21
C LYS A 61 -20.43 3.66 -1.06
N LYS A 62 -19.76 3.66 -2.20
CA LYS A 62 -20.37 3.42 -3.51
C LYS A 62 -19.75 2.24 -4.26
N GLY A 63 -18.67 1.65 -3.75
CA GLY A 63 -17.93 0.62 -4.47
C GLY A 63 -17.20 1.16 -5.71
N ILE A 64 -17.01 2.48 -5.80
CA ILE A 64 -16.40 3.13 -6.97
C ILE A 64 -14.94 3.43 -6.65
N ILE A 65 -14.03 2.79 -7.36
CA ILE A 65 -12.61 3.15 -7.31
C ILE A 65 -12.43 4.37 -8.22
N LYS A 66 -12.11 5.51 -7.60
CA LYS A 66 -11.75 6.74 -8.31
C LYS A 66 -10.32 7.09 -7.95
N GLU A 67 -9.44 7.07 -8.93
CA GLU A 67 -8.06 7.51 -8.78
C GLU A 67 -7.98 8.99 -8.41
N MET A 68 -6.99 9.33 -7.59
CA MET A 68 -6.72 10.70 -7.17
C MET A 68 -5.31 11.12 -7.56
N SER A 69 -5.17 12.36 -8.03
CA SER A 69 -3.86 12.98 -8.17
C SER A 69 -3.22 13.17 -6.81
N ARG A 70 -1.89 13.07 -6.75
CA ARG A 70 -1.06 13.42 -5.59
C ARG A 70 -1.31 14.84 -5.07
N ASP A 71 -1.75 15.78 -5.92
CA ASP A 71 -2.04 17.17 -5.50
C ASP A 71 -3.23 17.28 -4.52
N ALA A 72 -4.11 16.27 -4.55
CA ALA A 72 -5.30 16.18 -3.72
C ALA A 72 -5.03 15.61 -2.31
N VAL A 73 -3.76 15.51 -1.89
CA VAL A 73 -3.32 14.82 -0.65
C VAL A 73 -4.02 15.24 0.66
N LEU A 74 -4.55 16.47 0.74
CA LEU A 74 -5.32 16.96 1.91
C LEU A 74 -6.83 17.05 1.64
N GLU A 75 -7.28 16.70 0.44
CA GLU A 75 -8.69 16.69 0.08
C GLU A 75 -9.44 15.57 0.78
N LEU A 76 -10.72 15.82 1.08
CA LEU A 76 -11.55 14.84 1.75
C LEU A 76 -11.78 13.62 0.85
N GLY A 77 -11.45 12.45 1.36
CA GLY A 77 -11.51 11.19 0.64
C GLY A 77 -10.15 10.72 0.15
N TYR A 78 -9.13 11.57 0.12
CA TYR A 78 -7.80 11.17 -0.31
C TYR A 78 -7.26 10.03 0.56
N TYR A 79 -6.80 8.97 -0.08
CA TYR A 79 -6.14 7.85 0.57
C TYR A 79 -5.03 7.35 -0.32
N SER A 80 -3.84 7.19 0.25
CA SER A 80 -2.69 6.58 -0.40
C SER A 80 -2.17 5.40 0.40
N ALA A 81 -1.75 4.38 -0.34
CA ALA A 81 -1.23 3.15 0.22
C ALA A 81 -0.27 2.48 -0.77
N ILE A 82 0.58 1.61 -0.24
CA ILE A 82 1.31 0.63 -1.04
C ILE A 82 0.39 -0.58 -1.24
N ASP A 83 0.09 -0.93 -2.48
CA ASP A 83 -0.49 -2.23 -2.83
C ASP A 83 0.64 -3.26 -2.93
N ILE A 84 0.47 -4.39 -2.27
CA ILE A 84 1.31 -5.58 -2.40
C ILE A 84 0.38 -6.71 -2.80
N SER A 85 0.43 -7.13 -4.05
CA SER A 85 -0.44 -8.17 -4.59
C SER A 85 0.36 -9.18 -5.41
N ILE A 86 0.00 -10.46 -5.31
CA ILE A 86 0.45 -11.48 -6.26
C ILE A 86 -0.64 -11.70 -7.30
N LEU A 87 -0.24 -11.65 -8.57
CA LEU A 87 -1.12 -11.88 -9.72
C LEU A 87 -0.78 -13.22 -10.38
N ASP A 88 -1.79 -13.92 -10.88
CA ASP A 88 -1.59 -15.08 -11.76
C ASP A 88 -1.31 -14.66 -13.21
N SER A 89 -1.09 -15.65 -14.08
CA SER A 89 -0.85 -15.43 -15.51
C SER A 89 -2.00 -14.71 -16.27
N SER A 90 -3.20 -14.63 -15.68
CA SER A 90 -4.34 -13.88 -16.22
C SER A 90 -4.38 -12.42 -15.74
N GLY A 91 -3.51 -12.05 -14.79
CA GLY A 91 -3.51 -10.76 -14.11
C GLY A 91 -4.51 -10.66 -12.96
N ALA A 92 -5.12 -11.78 -12.55
CA ALA A 92 -6.03 -11.81 -11.41
C ALA A 92 -5.24 -11.97 -10.10
N ILE A 93 -5.74 -11.37 -9.01
CA ILE A 93 -5.16 -11.56 -7.68
C ILE A 93 -5.27 -13.04 -7.30
N VAL A 94 -4.14 -13.62 -6.87
CA VAL A 94 -4.09 -15.01 -6.42
C VAL A 94 -4.87 -15.18 -5.12
N ASP A 95 -5.73 -16.18 -5.06
CA ASP A 95 -6.44 -16.61 -3.85
C ASP A 95 -5.98 -18.02 -3.48
N VAL A 96 -5.44 -18.18 -2.27
CA VAL A 96 -5.08 -19.47 -1.68
C VAL A 96 -5.95 -19.69 -0.44
N ASP A 97 -6.75 -20.76 -0.43
CA ASP A 97 -7.63 -21.12 0.69
C ASP A 97 -8.58 -20.00 1.15
N ARG A 98 -9.20 -19.29 0.19
CA ARG A 98 -10.10 -18.13 0.42
C ARG A 98 -9.37 -16.93 1.01
N ARG A 99 -8.08 -16.80 0.71
CA ARG A 99 -7.25 -15.71 1.13
C ARG A 99 -6.52 -15.14 -0.07
N GLU A 100 -7.00 -14.00 -0.53
CA GLU A 100 -6.31 -13.18 -1.51
C GLU A 100 -4.90 -12.83 -1.00
N LEU A 101 -3.90 -13.05 -1.84
CA LEU A 101 -2.52 -12.63 -1.62
C LEU A 101 -2.37 -11.15 -1.97
N LYS A 102 -3.12 -10.34 -1.23
CA LYS A 102 -3.17 -8.89 -1.36
C LYS A 102 -3.09 -8.21 0.00
N ARG A 103 -2.35 -7.10 0.08
CA ARG A 103 -2.26 -6.25 1.26
C ARG A 103 -2.03 -4.81 0.88
N ASN A 104 -2.80 -3.92 1.51
CA ASN A 104 -2.56 -2.49 1.44
C ASN A 104 -1.84 -2.01 2.71
N ILE A 105 -0.69 -1.35 2.56
CA ILE A 105 -0.04 -0.61 3.65
C ILE A 105 -0.42 0.85 3.49
N THR A 106 -1.30 1.33 4.37
CA THR A 106 -1.69 2.75 4.37
C THR A 106 -0.46 3.63 4.56
N LEU A 107 -0.33 4.67 3.74
CA LEU A 107 0.67 5.73 3.89
C LEU A 107 0.00 6.96 4.52
N TRP A 108 -1.08 7.43 3.89
CA TRP A 108 -1.83 8.60 4.32
C TRP A 108 -3.32 8.45 3.99
N GLY A 109 -4.18 9.08 4.79
CA GLY A 109 -5.60 9.18 4.46
C GLY A 109 -6.28 10.37 5.13
N CYS A 110 -7.09 11.10 4.37
CA CYS A 110 -7.97 12.18 4.83
C CYS A 110 -9.42 11.74 4.62
N TYR A 111 -10.18 11.50 5.69
CA TYR A 111 -11.54 10.94 5.57
C TYR A 111 -12.49 11.51 6.62
N LYS A 112 -13.80 11.41 6.36
CA LYS A 112 -14.84 11.89 7.29
C LYS A 112 -15.34 10.73 8.13
N ARG A 113 -15.22 10.86 9.46
CA ARG A 113 -15.87 9.96 10.41
C ARG A 113 -16.91 10.72 11.21
N PHE A 114 -18.17 10.31 11.06
CA PHE A 114 -19.36 11.04 11.53
C PHE A 114 -19.43 12.46 10.96
N PHE A 115 -18.85 13.44 11.64
CA PHE A 115 -18.82 14.85 11.23
C PHE A 115 -17.43 15.49 11.27
N LYS A 116 -16.41 14.74 11.69
CA LYS A 116 -15.04 15.25 11.80
C LYS A 116 -14.17 14.70 10.69
N VAL A 117 -13.35 15.57 10.12
CA VAL A 117 -12.23 15.15 9.26
C VAL A 117 -11.20 14.47 10.16
N ARG A 118 -10.72 13.31 9.73
CA ARG A 118 -9.67 12.55 10.38
C ARG A 118 -8.55 12.31 9.39
N HIS A 119 -7.35 12.27 9.94
CA HIS A 119 -6.13 11.97 9.21
C HIS A 119 -5.55 10.68 9.75
N ILE A 120 -5.35 9.70 8.88
CA ILE A 120 -4.52 8.54 9.16
C ILE A 120 -3.14 8.84 8.58
N MET A 121 -2.12 8.68 9.40
CA MET A 121 -0.73 8.73 8.95
C MET A 121 0.00 7.49 9.41
N ASN A 122 0.69 6.86 8.48
CA ASN A 122 1.71 5.88 8.82
C ASN A 122 3.00 6.62 9.18
N THR A 123 3.48 6.43 10.40
CA THR A 123 4.68 7.12 10.91
C THR A 123 5.92 6.23 10.85
N SER A 124 5.87 5.14 10.10
CA SER A 124 6.98 4.20 9.95
C SER A 124 8.18 4.89 9.30
N THR A 125 9.36 4.58 9.79
CA THR A 125 10.63 4.89 9.11
C THR A 125 10.72 4.12 7.78
N LYS A 126 11.63 4.54 6.89
CA LYS A 126 11.92 3.79 5.65
C LYS A 126 12.27 2.32 5.96
N GLN A 127 13.08 2.08 7.01
CA GLN A 127 13.50 0.74 7.41
C GLN A 127 12.33 -0.12 7.89
N GLU A 128 11.40 0.46 8.65
CA GLU A 128 10.21 -0.26 9.11
C GLU A 128 9.25 -0.57 7.96
N LEU A 129 9.07 0.35 7.02
CA LEU A 129 8.30 0.08 5.79
C LEU A 129 8.96 -1.03 4.97
N HIS A 130 10.27 -0.97 4.76
CA HIS A 130 11.02 -1.99 4.04
C HIS A 130 10.81 -3.37 4.67
N ALA A 131 11.04 -3.49 5.98
CA ALA A 131 10.86 -4.75 6.70
C ALA A 131 9.42 -5.28 6.63
N LEU A 132 8.41 -4.39 6.65
CA LEU A 132 7.01 -4.77 6.55
C LEU A 132 6.63 -5.27 5.15
N ILE A 133 7.09 -4.61 4.10
CA ILE A 133 6.85 -5.03 2.71
C ILE A 133 7.56 -6.37 2.46
N GLU A 134 8.85 -6.46 2.81
CA GLU A 134 9.66 -7.66 2.65
C GLU A 134 9.07 -8.85 3.41
N SER A 135 8.65 -8.64 4.67
CA SER A 135 7.95 -9.68 5.44
C SER A 135 6.63 -10.11 4.80
N THR A 136 5.92 -9.21 4.12
CA THR A 136 4.66 -9.53 3.43
C THR A 136 4.95 -10.38 2.19
N ILE A 137 5.91 -9.96 1.36
CA ILE A 137 6.36 -10.69 0.17
C ILE A 137 6.85 -12.09 0.56
N ASN A 138 7.68 -12.20 1.59
CA ASN A 138 8.17 -13.50 2.08
C ASN A 138 7.03 -14.40 2.56
N GLY A 139 6.00 -13.83 3.20
CA GLY A 139 4.80 -14.55 3.59
C GLY A 139 4.00 -15.08 2.39
N TYR A 140 3.91 -14.32 1.30
CA TYR A 140 3.26 -14.77 0.07
C TYR A 140 4.05 -15.87 -0.63
N ALA A 141 5.36 -15.71 -0.77
CA ALA A 141 6.21 -16.76 -1.34
C ALA A 141 6.11 -18.08 -0.55
N ALA A 142 6.09 -18.00 0.79
CA ALA A 142 5.90 -19.16 1.66
C ALA A 142 4.50 -19.79 1.49
N THR A 143 3.46 -18.97 1.29
CA THR A 143 2.09 -19.45 1.04
C THR A 143 1.98 -20.19 -0.31
N LEU A 144 2.79 -19.79 -1.29
CA LEU A 144 2.87 -20.42 -2.61
C LEU A 144 3.88 -21.59 -2.66
N GLU A 145 4.51 -21.92 -1.54
CA GLU A 145 5.48 -23.01 -1.41
C GLU A 145 6.73 -22.88 -2.30
N PHE A 146 7.17 -21.65 -2.62
CA PHE A 146 8.43 -21.42 -3.32
C PHE A 146 9.55 -21.04 -2.34
N ALA A 147 10.72 -21.64 -2.53
CA ALA A 147 11.91 -21.28 -1.76
C ALA A 147 12.44 -19.94 -2.26
N LEU A 148 12.28 -18.88 -1.46
CA LEU A 148 13.09 -17.68 -1.63
C LEU A 148 14.52 -18.06 -1.25
N ASN A 149 15.35 -18.39 -2.24
CA ASN A 149 16.79 -18.43 -2.04
C ASN A 149 17.26 -16.98 -1.84
N VAL A 150 17.08 -16.45 -0.62
CA VAL A 150 17.57 -15.14 -0.18
C VAL A 150 19.04 -15.25 0.19
#